data_AF-A0A849NJX1-F1
#
_entry.id   AF-A0A849NJX1-F1
#
_cell.length_a   1.000
_cell.length_b   1.000
_cell.length_c   1.000
_cell.angle_alpha   90.00
_cell.angle_beta   90.00
_cell.angle_gamma   90.00
#
_symmetry.space_group_name_H-M   'P 1'
#
loop_
_entity.id
_entity.type
_entity.pdbx_description
1 polymer ?
#
loop_
_entity_poly.entity_id
_entity_poly.type
_entity_poly.pdbx_seq_one_letter_code
_entity_poly.pdbx_strand_id
1 'polypeptide(L)' 'MSNKKINFLQIGVAITFAAAIMLSNYLMKGSEHSGTVMYLLIALWFIPYLYLSSLANKNRKEKVC' A
#
# COMPACT_ATOMS: atom_id res chain seq x y z
N MET A 1 5.92 17.82 -5.91
CA MET A 1 6.62 16.81 -5.06
C MET A 1 7.57 15.98 -5.92
N SER A 2 8.85 15.81 -5.53
CA SER A 2 9.84 15.10 -6.38
C SER A 2 9.50 13.61 -6.51
N ASN A 3 9.55 13.04 -7.72
CA ASN A 3 9.23 11.63 -8.01
C ASN A 3 9.96 10.64 -7.07
N LYS A 4 11.17 11.00 -6.61
CA LYS A 4 11.92 10.22 -5.60
C LYS A 4 11.16 10.04 -4.28
N LYS A 5 10.46 11.09 -3.79
CA LYS A 5 9.68 11.01 -2.55
C LYS A 5 8.46 10.10 -2.69
N ILE A 6 7.81 10.09 -3.85
CA ILE A 6 6.65 9.24 -4.13
C ILE A 6 7.06 7.76 -4.18
N ASN A 7 8.17 7.45 -4.85
CA ASN A 7 8.73 6.09 -4.86
C ASN A 7 9.14 5.63 -3.45
N PHE A 8 9.75 6.51 -2.66
CA PHE A 8 10.13 6.18 -1.28
C PHE A 8 8.91 5.89 -0.39
N LEU A 9 7.83 6.65 -0.56
CA LEU A 9 6.55 6.41 0.10
C LEU A 9 5.91 5.09 -0.34
N GLN A 10 5.93 4.75 -1.62
CA GLN A 10 5.44 3.46 -2.12
C GLN A 10 6.22 2.28 -1.53
N ILE A 11 7.55 2.38 -1.47
CA ILE A 11 8.41 1.35 -0.86
C ILE A 11 8.11 1.22 0.64
N GLY A 12 7.96 2.35 1.35
CA GLY A 12 7.63 2.34 2.78
C GLY A 12 6.26 1.69 3.06
N VAL A 13 5.24 2.06 2.30
CA VAL A 13 3.91 1.42 2.39
C VAL A 13 4.02 -0.08 2.11
N ALA A 14 4.86 -0.47 1.15
CA ALA A 14 5.00 -1.86 0.77
C ALA A 14 5.65 -2.73 1.85
N ILE A 15 6.71 -2.23 2.48
CA ILE A 15 7.38 -2.92 3.59
C ILE A 15 6.41 -3.09 4.77
N THR A 16 5.66 -2.04 5.13
CA THR A 16 4.69 -2.07 6.24
C THR A 16 3.61 -3.12 6.00
N PHE A 17 3.08 -3.21 4.78
CA PHE A 17 2.08 -4.23 4.46
C PHE A 17 2.64 -5.64 4.40
N ALA A 18 3.84 -5.84 3.86
CA ALA A 18 4.49 -7.14 3.89
C ALA A 18 4.69 -7.63 5.34
N ALA A 19 5.09 -6.73 6.25
CA ALA A 19 5.17 -7.01 7.67
C ALA A 19 3.80 -7.32 8.28
N ALA A 20 2.75 -6.58 7.92
CA ALA A 20 1.38 -6.82 8.39
C ALA A 20 0.82 -8.18 7.90
N ILE A 21 1.12 -8.60 6.67
CA ILE A 21 0.76 -9.92 6.13
C ILE A 21 1.51 -11.02 6.88
N MET A 22 2.81 -10.85 7.11
CA MET A 22 3.62 -11.82 7.88
C MET A 22 3.11 -11.96 9.32
N LEU A 23 2.82 -10.83 9.98
CA LEU A 23 2.30 -10.81 11.35
C LEU A 23 0.90 -11.42 11.42
N SER A 24 0.02 -11.13 10.46
CA SER A 24 -1.31 -11.74 10.37
C SER A 24 -1.21 -13.25 10.15
N ASN A 25 -0.31 -13.72 9.27
CA ASN A 25 -0.08 -15.14 9.08
C ASN A 25 0.43 -15.85 10.34
N TYR A 26 1.30 -15.19 11.10
CA TYR A 26 1.83 -15.73 12.34
C TYR A 26 0.75 -15.81 13.42
N LEU A 27 -0.07 -14.77 13.58
CA LEU A 27 -1.14 -14.70 14.57
C LEU A 27 -2.35 -15.57 14.23
N MET A 28 -2.68 -15.73 12.95
CA MET A 28 -3.87 -16.46 12.48
C MET A 28 -3.58 -17.89 12.03
N LYS A 29 -2.40 -18.42 12.35
CA LYS A 29 -2.01 -19.78 11.98
C LYS A 29 -3.00 -20.79 12.58
N GLY A 30 -3.82 -21.41 11.73
CA GLY A 30 -4.88 -22.35 12.11
C GLY A 30 -6.30 -21.77 12.19
N SER A 31 -6.49 -20.48 11.88
CA SER A 31 -7.82 -19.85 11.85
C SER A 31 -8.37 -19.79 10.42
N GLU A 32 -9.64 -20.21 10.27
CA GLU A 32 -10.40 -20.19 9.02
C GLU A 32 -10.58 -18.78 8.43
N HIS A 33 -10.34 -17.73 9.23
CA HIS A 33 -10.47 -16.34 8.82
C HIS A 33 -9.22 -15.74 8.17
N SER A 34 -8.11 -16.50 8.06
CA SER A 34 -6.84 -16.02 7.51
C SER A 34 -6.99 -15.45 6.09
N GLY A 35 -7.85 -16.07 5.27
CA GLY A 35 -8.18 -15.58 3.92
C GLY A 35 -8.86 -14.20 3.96
N THR A 36 -9.86 -14.02 4.82
CA THR A 36 -10.62 -12.76 4.94
C THR A 36 -9.71 -11.60 5.35
N VAL A 37 -8.83 -11.80 6.32
CA VAL A 37 -7.90 -10.76 6.78
C VAL A 37 -6.89 -10.42 5.69
N MET A 38 -6.41 -11.42 4.94
CA MET A 38 -5.52 -11.19 3.81
C MET A 38 -6.20 -10.36 2.69
N TYR A 39 -7.43 -10.70 2.32
CA TYR A 39 -8.20 -9.91 1.35
C TYR A 39 -8.51 -8.49 1.85
N LEU A 40 -8.79 -8.33 3.14
CA LEU A 40 -9.01 -7.02 3.75
C LEU A 40 -7.74 -6.17 3.71
N LEU A 41 -6.57 -6.75 4.00
CA LEU A 41 -5.28 -6.06 3.86
C LEU A 41 -5.04 -5.64 2.40
N ILE A 42 -5.31 -6.51 1.44
CA ILE A 42 -5.17 -6.17 0.02
C ILE A 42 -6.11 -5.03 -0.37
N ALA A 43 -7.37 -5.05 0.07
CA ALA A 43 -8.33 -3.97 -0.19
C ALA A 43 -7.88 -2.65 0.48
N LEU A 44 -7.34 -2.73 1.70
CA LEU A 44 -6.82 -1.59 2.42
C LEU A 44 -5.57 -1.02 1.73
N TRP A 45 -4.77 -1.85 1.04
CA TRP A 45 -3.62 -1.41 0.25
C TRP A 45 -4.03 -0.56 -0.96
N PHE A 46 -5.18 -0.84 -1.57
CA PHE A 46 -5.63 -0.08 -2.73
C PHE A 46 -5.83 1.40 -2.43
N ILE A 47 -6.18 1.76 -1.19
CA ILE A 47 -6.43 3.14 -0.76
C ILE A 47 -5.15 4.02 -0.85
N PRO A 48 -4.04 3.70 -0.16
CA PRO A 48 -2.80 4.47 -0.29
C PRO A 48 -2.21 4.39 -1.69
N TYR A 49 -2.36 3.28 -2.41
CA TYR A 49 -1.89 3.16 -3.79
C TYR A 49 -2.64 4.11 -4.74
N LEU A 50 -3.99 4.12 -4.70
CA LEU A 50 -4.82 5.04 -5.48
C LEU A 50 -4.58 6.49 -5.08
N TYR A 51 -4.43 6.76 -3.78
CA TYR A 51 -4.15 8.11 -3.29
C TYR A 51 -2.77 8.62 -3.76
N LEU A 52 -1.71 7.81 -3.64
CA LEU A 52 -0.37 8.13 -4.15
C LEU A 52 -0.36 8.25 -5.68
N SER A 53 -1.08 7.39 -6.39
CA SER A 53 -1.19 7.44 -7.86
C SER A 53 -1.93 8.70 -8.33
N SER A 54 -3.02 9.07 -7.67
CA SER A 54 -3.75 10.32 -7.91
C SER A 54 -2.86 11.55 -7.64
N LEU A 55 -2.11 11.55 -6.53
CA LEU A 55 -1.16 12.61 -6.20
C LEU A 55 -0.01 12.72 -7.22
N ALA A 56 0.53 11.58 -7.67
CA ALA A 56 1.57 11.52 -8.69
C ALA A 56 1.08 12.06 -10.03
N ASN A 57 -0.14 11.70 -10.43
CA ASN A 57 -0.76 12.17 -11.67
C ASN A 57 -1.05 13.68 -11.63
N LYS A 58 -1.53 14.19 -10.49
CA LYS A 58 -1.74 15.65 -10.28
C LYS A 58 -0.43 16.44 -10.41
N ASN A 59 0.67 15.96 -9.84
CA ASN A 59 1.99 16.59 -9.96
C ASN A 59 2.57 16.52 -11.38
N ARG A 60 2.16 15.54 -12.20
CA ARG A 60 2.61 15.43 -13.60
C ARG A 60 1.98 16.51 -14.49
N LYS A 61 0.72 16.90 -14.23
CA LYS A 61 0.03 17.96 -15.00
C LYS A 61 0.56 19.36 -14.70
N GLU A 62 1.03 19.62 -13.48
CA GLU A 62 1.56 20.92 -13.05
C GLU A 62 2.92 21.26 -13.68
N LYS A 63 3.70 20.25 -14.10
CA LYS A 63 5.01 20.45 -14.75
C LYS A 63 4.97 20.63 -16.27
N VAL A 64 3.79 20.59 -16.88
CA VAL A 64 3.61 20.68 -18.34
C VAL A 64 2.98 22.03 -18.75
N CYS A 65 2.71 22.92 -17.79
CA CYS A 65 2.34 24.32 -18.04
C CYS A 65 3.49 25.26 -17.68
#